data_AF-A0A1A8NPJ8-F1
#
_entry.id   AF-A0A1A8NPJ8-F1
#
_cell.length_a   1.000
_cell.length_b   1.000
_cell.length_c   1.000
_cell.angle_alpha   90.00
_cell.angle_beta   90.00
_cell.angle_gamma   90.00
#
_symmetry.space_group_name_H-M   'P 1'
#
loop_
_entity.id
_entity.type
_entity.pdbx_description
1 polymer ?
#
loop_
_entity_poly.entity_id
_entity_poly.type
_entity_poly.pdbx_seq_one_letter_code
_entity_poly.pdbx_strand_id
1 'polypeptide(L)'
;PLNYPAGLNCSWHIQGSQGEVITISFRNFDVAESGKCLGDWLILAPTWSGESRLCGSVLPPPFISTRGHLWLYFHSQANSSGQAQGFRLSYIRGHLGQSTCQSDEFLCGNGKCLPRSWKCNGQNECGDATDERGCSPPPTESRPG
;
A
#
# COMPACT_ATOMS: atom_id res chain seq x y z
N PRO A 1 -22.74 -6.09 3.05
CA PRO A 1 -22.48 -4.63 3.10
C PRO A 1 -23.69 -3.88 2.54
N LEU A 2 -24.08 -2.75 3.15
CA LEU A 2 -25.16 -1.90 2.63
C LEU A 2 -24.61 -0.99 1.53
N ASN A 3 -25.47 -0.60 0.59
CA ASN A 3 -25.14 0.34 -0.48
C ASN A 3 -24.80 1.73 0.09
N TYR A 4 -23.93 2.50 -0.57
CA TYR A 4 -23.59 3.83 -0.08
C TYR A 4 -24.76 4.83 -0.27
N PRO A 5 -24.90 5.82 0.64
CA PRO A 5 -25.92 6.85 0.53
C PRO A 5 -25.59 7.90 -0.54
N ALA A 6 -26.63 8.62 -0.98
CA ALA A 6 -26.52 9.78 -1.86
C ALA A 6 -25.91 11.00 -1.15
N GLY A 7 -25.36 11.93 -1.93
CA GLY A 7 -24.92 13.24 -1.45
C GLY A 7 -23.62 13.21 -0.63
N LEU A 8 -22.78 12.19 -0.80
CA LEU A 8 -21.51 12.08 -0.08
C LEU A 8 -20.43 12.95 -0.72
N ASN A 9 -19.58 13.50 0.15
CA ASN A 9 -18.34 14.20 -0.21
C ASN A 9 -17.28 13.78 0.81
N CYS A 10 -16.67 12.63 0.59
CA CYS A 10 -15.70 12.05 1.50
C CYS A 10 -14.28 12.27 0.98
N SER A 11 -13.36 12.63 1.87
CA SER A 11 -11.94 12.70 1.56
C SER A 11 -11.12 11.96 2.61
N TRP A 12 -10.10 11.25 2.15
CA TRP A 12 -9.11 10.58 2.99
C TRP A 12 -7.72 10.93 2.51
N HIS A 13 -6.82 11.21 3.47
CA HIS A 13 -5.42 11.51 3.19
C HIS A 13 -4.54 10.41 3.77
N ILE A 14 -3.68 9.85 2.91
CA ILE A 14 -2.67 8.89 3.30
C ILE A 14 -1.31 9.58 3.17
N GLN A 15 -0.55 9.62 4.25
CA GLN A 15 0.79 10.17 4.28
C GLN A 15 1.83 9.07 4.47
N GLY A 16 2.82 9.07 3.58
CA GLY A 16 4.04 8.31 3.68
C GLY A 16 5.17 9.13 4.29
N SER A 17 6.22 8.43 4.67
CA SER A 17 7.49 8.95 5.15
C SER A 17 8.37 9.38 3.98
N GLN A 18 9.53 9.98 4.27
CA GLN A 18 10.44 10.46 3.24
C GLN A 18 10.85 9.33 2.27
N GLY A 19 10.59 9.52 0.97
CA GLY A 19 10.92 8.54 -0.07
C GLY A 19 9.88 7.43 -0.28
N GLU A 20 8.86 7.31 0.57
CA GLU A 20 7.79 6.33 0.37
C GLU A 20 6.85 6.74 -0.77
N VAL A 21 6.26 5.71 -1.39
CA VAL A 21 5.05 5.79 -2.20
C VAL A 21 3.94 5.00 -1.54
N ILE A 22 2.72 5.21 -2.03
CA ILE A 22 1.52 4.57 -1.54
C ILE A 22 0.95 3.75 -2.69
N THR A 23 0.84 2.44 -2.46
CA THR A 23 0.20 1.52 -3.42
C THR A 23 -1.19 1.18 -2.93
N ILE A 24 -2.19 1.39 -3.78
CA ILE A 24 -3.59 1.05 -3.53
C ILE A 24 -3.96 -0.20 -4.34
N SER A 25 -4.58 -1.16 -3.66
CA SER A 25 -5.16 -2.34 -4.27
C SER A 25 -6.63 -2.44 -3.91
N PHE A 26 -7.49 -2.61 -4.92
CA PHE A 26 -8.91 -2.83 -4.72
C PHE A 26 -9.21 -4.30 -4.42
N ARG A 27 -10.08 -4.54 -3.44
CA ARG A 27 -10.69 -5.85 -3.16
C ARG A 27 -12.12 -5.92 -3.66
N ASN A 28 -12.80 -4.78 -3.72
CA ASN A 28 -14.12 -4.61 -4.32
C ASN A 28 -14.20 -3.20 -4.91
N PHE A 29 -14.92 -3.04 -6.01
CA PHE A 29 -15.19 -1.75 -6.63
C PHE A 29 -16.54 -1.81 -7.35
N ASP A 30 -17.49 -1.06 -6.83
CA ASP A 30 -18.83 -0.91 -7.38
C ASP A 30 -19.33 0.52 -7.10
N VAL A 31 -19.01 1.43 -8.00
CA VAL A 31 -19.42 2.84 -7.95
C VAL A 31 -20.37 3.07 -9.12
N ALA A 32 -21.46 3.83 -8.92
CA ALA A 32 -22.53 3.92 -9.91
C ALA A 32 -21.99 4.41 -11.25
N GLU A 33 -22.19 3.60 -12.30
CA GLU A 33 -21.64 3.88 -13.62
C GLU A 33 -22.41 5.01 -14.29
N SER A 34 -21.66 5.96 -14.86
CA SER A 34 -22.21 7.01 -15.72
C SER A 34 -21.18 7.32 -16.80
N GLY A 35 -21.61 7.81 -17.98
CA GLY A 35 -20.77 7.80 -19.19
C GLY A 35 -19.33 8.32 -19.07
N LYS A 36 -19.05 9.35 -18.26
CA LYS A 36 -17.68 9.81 -17.93
C LYS A 36 -17.45 9.91 -16.42
N CYS A 37 -18.15 9.09 -15.63
CA CYS A 37 -18.21 9.22 -14.17
C CYS A 37 -18.60 10.66 -13.76
N LEU A 38 -19.65 11.18 -14.40
CA LEU A 38 -20.19 12.52 -14.12
C LEU A 38 -21.14 12.52 -12.92
N GLY A 39 -21.76 11.37 -12.63
CA GLY A 39 -22.54 11.14 -11.42
C GLY A 39 -21.61 10.84 -10.25
N ASP A 40 -21.53 9.56 -9.87
CA ASP A 40 -20.70 9.11 -8.76
C ASP A 40 -19.27 8.82 -9.23
N TRP A 41 -18.28 9.13 -8.39
CA TRP A 41 -16.88 8.94 -8.74
C TRP A 41 -15.96 8.78 -7.54
N LEU A 42 -14.87 8.05 -7.76
CA LEU A 42 -13.70 7.99 -6.90
C LEU A 42 -12.49 8.58 -7.64
N ILE A 43 -11.70 9.41 -6.97
CA ILE A 43 -10.41 9.91 -7.45
C ILE A 43 -9.32 9.45 -6.47
N LEU A 44 -8.20 8.96 -7.01
CA LEU A 44 -6.97 8.74 -6.24
C LEU A 44 -5.86 9.60 -6.85
N ALA A 45 -5.37 10.56 -6.07
CA ALA A 45 -4.42 11.53 -6.59
C ALA A 45 -3.61 12.24 -5.51
N PRO A 46 -2.36 12.64 -5.76
CA PRO A 46 -1.61 13.47 -4.82
C PRO A 46 -2.17 14.88 -4.68
N THR A 47 -2.85 15.37 -5.72
CA THR A 47 -3.42 16.72 -5.83
C THR A 47 -4.87 16.63 -6.32
N TRP A 48 -5.46 17.76 -6.69
CA TRP A 48 -6.79 17.83 -7.32
C TRP A 48 -6.71 18.15 -8.83
N SER A 49 -5.50 18.14 -9.41
CA SER A 49 -5.25 18.63 -10.77
C SER A 49 -5.04 17.49 -11.76
N GLY A 50 -5.95 17.39 -12.74
CA GLY A 50 -5.76 16.56 -13.94
C GLY A 50 -6.12 15.09 -13.78
N GLU A 51 -7.02 14.74 -12.87
CA GLU A 51 -7.21 13.34 -12.46
C GLU A 51 -8.43 12.65 -13.08
N SER A 52 -8.24 11.38 -13.44
CA SER A 52 -9.26 10.50 -14.00
C SER A 52 -10.22 10.02 -12.92
N ARG A 53 -11.51 10.18 -13.15
CA ARG A 53 -12.58 9.66 -12.28
C ARG A 53 -12.78 8.18 -12.51
N LEU A 54 -12.91 7.42 -11.43
CA LEU A 54 -13.23 6.00 -11.45
C LEU A 54 -14.70 5.79 -11.08
N CYS A 55 -15.42 5.01 -11.89
CA CYS A 55 -16.76 4.52 -11.62
C CYS A 55 -16.98 3.20 -12.38
N GLY A 56 -18.10 2.54 -12.12
CA GLY A 56 -18.44 1.22 -12.62
C GLY A 56 -18.18 0.11 -11.61
N SER A 57 -18.39 -1.13 -12.07
CA SER A 57 -18.21 -2.35 -11.27
C SER A 57 -16.96 -3.15 -11.64
N VAL A 58 -16.14 -2.63 -12.55
CA VAL A 58 -14.88 -3.25 -12.97
C VAL A 58 -13.79 -2.87 -11.98
N LEU A 59 -13.10 -3.87 -11.44
CA LEU A 59 -12.03 -3.67 -10.47
C LEU A 59 -10.87 -2.87 -11.11
N PRO A 60 -10.51 -1.68 -10.58
CA PRO A 60 -9.41 -0.89 -11.13
C PRO A 60 -8.06 -1.58 -10.92
N PRO A 61 -7.09 -1.35 -11.82
CA PRO A 61 -5.71 -1.80 -11.60
C PRO A 61 -5.11 -1.14 -10.35
N PRO A 62 -4.10 -1.77 -9.72
CA PRO A 62 -3.40 -1.15 -8.59
C PRO A 62 -2.86 0.24 -8.96
N PHE A 63 -3.10 1.21 -8.08
CA PHE A 63 -2.62 2.57 -8.24
C PHE A 63 -1.38 2.79 -7.41
N ILE A 64 -0.34 3.41 -7.98
CA ILE A 64 0.87 3.78 -7.23
C ILE A 64 1.00 5.31 -7.23
N SER A 65 1.13 5.89 -6.04
CA SER A 65 1.30 7.33 -5.90
C SER A 65 2.64 7.79 -6.48
N THR A 66 2.63 8.96 -7.09
CA THR A 66 3.84 9.63 -7.60
C THR A 66 4.54 10.50 -6.55
N ARG A 67 3.90 10.70 -5.39
CA ARG A 67 4.42 11.44 -4.24
C ARG A 67 4.28 10.60 -2.98
N GLY A 68 4.96 11.00 -1.90
CA GLY A 68 4.81 10.38 -0.57
C GLY A 68 3.51 10.70 0.15
N HIS A 69 2.48 11.12 -0.56
CA HIS A 69 1.13 11.25 -0.03
C HIS A 69 0.11 11.02 -1.14
N LEU A 70 -1.09 10.60 -0.74
CA LEU A 70 -2.19 10.30 -1.64
C LEU A 70 -3.50 10.74 -1.02
N TRP A 71 -4.34 11.41 -1.80
CA TRP A 71 -5.72 11.70 -1.44
C TRP A 71 -6.66 10.74 -2.16
N LEU A 72 -7.72 10.36 -1.45
CA LEU A 72 -8.86 9.65 -1.98
C LEU A 72 -10.07 10.55 -1.84
N TYR A 73 -10.75 10.84 -2.93
CA TYR A 73 -11.96 11.65 -2.94
C TYR A 73 -13.11 10.83 -3.49
N PHE A 74 -14.15 10.64 -2.70
CA PHE A 74 -15.37 9.97 -3.12
C PHE A 74 -16.55 10.94 -3.09
N HIS A 75 -17.28 10.98 -4.19
CA HIS A 75 -18.48 11.80 -4.34
C HIS A 75 -19.65 10.94 -4.81
N SER A 76 -20.80 11.14 -4.18
CA SER A 76 -22.08 10.63 -4.68
C SER A 76 -23.09 11.76 -4.85
N GLN A 77 -23.82 11.76 -5.96
CA GLN A 77 -24.84 12.77 -6.23
C GLN A 77 -26.06 12.58 -5.31
N ALA A 78 -26.86 13.64 -5.12
CA ALA A 78 -27.99 13.65 -4.18
C ALA A 78 -29.14 12.68 -4.52
N ASN A 79 -29.17 12.15 -5.75
CA ASN A 79 -30.19 11.24 -6.27
C ASN A 79 -29.68 9.80 -6.52
N SER A 80 -28.49 9.42 -6.03
CA SER A 80 -27.90 8.08 -6.25
C SER A 80 -28.11 7.06 -5.11
N SER A 81 -29.05 7.29 -4.21
CA SER A 81 -29.20 6.47 -3.00
C SER A 81 -29.51 5.02 -3.35
N GLY A 82 -28.68 4.10 -2.85
CA GLY A 82 -28.89 2.66 -3.03
C GLY A 82 -28.44 2.10 -4.38
N GLN A 83 -27.68 2.85 -5.19
CA GLN A 83 -27.31 2.44 -6.55
C GLN A 83 -26.14 1.46 -6.62
N ALA A 84 -25.22 1.44 -5.66
CA ALA A 84 -24.07 0.52 -5.70
C ALA A 84 -23.44 0.25 -4.31
N GLN A 85 -22.63 -0.81 -4.22
CA GLN A 85 -22.05 -1.33 -2.97
C GLN A 85 -20.83 -0.55 -2.47
N GLY A 86 -20.27 0.31 -3.31
CA GLY A 86 -19.08 1.11 -3.02
C GLY A 86 -17.79 0.35 -3.28
N PHE A 87 -16.71 0.77 -2.65
CA PHE A 87 -15.38 0.20 -2.86
C PHE A 87 -14.77 -0.27 -1.54
N ARG A 88 -13.92 -1.28 -1.65
CA ARG A 88 -13.04 -1.71 -0.57
C ARG A 88 -11.64 -1.79 -1.12
N LEU A 89 -10.72 -1.08 -0.49
CA LEU A 89 -9.32 -1.06 -0.86
C LEU A 89 -8.43 -1.35 0.34
N SER A 90 -7.21 -1.76 0.05
CA SER A 90 -6.10 -1.85 1.00
C SER A 90 -4.94 -1.02 0.46
N TYR A 91 -4.18 -0.42 1.36
CA TYR A 91 -2.99 0.36 0.99
C TYR A 91 -1.75 -0.17 1.70
N ILE A 92 -0.61 -0.03 1.04
CA ILE A 92 0.71 -0.23 1.62
C ILE A 92 1.56 1.02 1.40
N ARG A 93 2.48 1.29 2.32
CA ARG A 93 3.51 2.33 2.21
C ARG A 93 4.86 1.64 2.02
N GLY A 94 5.67 2.13 1.08
CA GLY A 94 6.99 1.56 0.76
C GLY A 94 7.62 2.26 -0.43
N HIS A 95 8.87 1.98 -0.81
CA HIS A 95 9.52 2.68 -1.93
C HIS A 95 9.25 1.97 -3.29
N LEU A 96 9.16 2.74 -4.38
CA LEU A 96 8.96 2.21 -5.74
C LEU A 96 10.15 1.33 -6.15
N GLY A 97 9.88 0.08 -6.54
CA GLY A 97 10.92 -0.89 -6.92
C GLY A 97 11.57 -1.61 -5.74
N GLN A 98 11.02 -1.46 -4.53
CA GLN A 98 11.54 -2.08 -3.34
C GLN A 98 10.90 -3.46 -3.10
N SER A 99 11.48 -4.47 -3.74
CA SER A 99 11.47 -5.87 -3.26
C SER A 99 12.40 -6.06 -2.05
N THR A 100 12.75 -4.99 -1.35
CA THR A 100 13.76 -4.97 -0.30
C THR A 100 13.14 -4.43 0.99
N CYS A 101 13.51 -5.08 2.08
CA CYS A 101 12.99 -4.81 3.41
C CYS A 101 13.18 -3.36 3.85
N GLN A 102 12.54 -2.97 4.96
CA GLN A 102 12.70 -1.64 5.54
C GLN A 102 14.19 -1.27 5.73
N SER A 103 14.47 0.02 5.86
CA SER A 103 15.84 0.53 6.00
C SER A 103 16.61 -0.06 7.19
N ASP A 104 15.92 -0.62 8.17
CA ASP A 104 16.40 -1.28 9.39
C ASP A 104 16.21 -2.81 9.36
N GLU A 105 15.83 -3.37 8.21
CA GLU A 105 15.61 -4.80 8.00
C GLU A 105 16.61 -5.41 7.00
N PHE A 106 16.69 -6.73 7.04
CA PHE A 106 17.50 -7.60 6.19
C PHE A 106 16.59 -8.50 5.37
N LEU A 107 16.89 -8.63 4.07
CA LEU A 107 16.17 -9.49 3.13
C LEU A 107 16.84 -10.86 3.05
N CYS A 108 16.10 -11.89 3.48
CA CYS A 108 16.46 -13.29 3.32
C CYS A 108 16.48 -13.72 1.84
N GLY A 109 17.21 -14.79 1.53
CA GLY A 109 17.28 -15.35 0.18
C GLY A 109 15.92 -15.83 -0.34
N ASN A 110 15.04 -16.26 0.56
CA ASN A 110 13.66 -16.65 0.31
C ASN A 110 12.66 -15.47 0.21
N GLY A 111 13.12 -14.21 0.33
CA GLY A 111 12.29 -13.02 0.25
C GLY A 111 11.63 -12.58 1.56
N LYS A 112 11.91 -13.26 2.70
CA LYS A 112 11.46 -12.84 4.03
C LYS A 112 12.24 -11.62 4.52
N CYS A 113 11.58 -10.71 5.24
CA CYS A 113 12.20 -9.58 5.90
C CYS A 113 12.35 -9.80 7.40
N LEU A 114 13.53 -9.51 7.94
CA LEU A 114 13.87 -9.62 9.35
C LEU A 114 14.50 -8.33 9.86
N PRO A 115 14.38 -7.98 11.14
CA PRO A 115 15.15 -6.88 11.72
C PRO A 115 16.66 -7.06 11.49
N ARG A 116 17.40 -6.00 11.19
CA ARG A 116 18.87 -6.09 11.00
C ARG A 116 19.61 -6.62 12.22
N SER A 117 19.04 -6.45 13.41
CA SER A 117 19.56 -7.03 14.66
C SER A 117 19.57 -8.55 14.68
N TRP A 118 18.85 -9.21 13.76
CA TRP A 118 18.79 -10.67 13.65
C TRP A 118 19.73 -11.22 12.58
N LYS A 119 20.45 -10.36 11.86
CA LYS A 119 21.52 -10.82 10.98
C LYS A 119 22.75 -11.15 11.83
N CYS A 120 23.31 -12.34 11.67
CA CYS A 120 24.49 -12.80 12.41
C CYS A 120 24.27 -12.87 13.92
N ASN A 121 23.08 -13.28 14.36
CA ASN A 121 22.74 -13.41 15.78
C ASN A 121 22.90 -14.84 16.32
N GLY A 122 23.31 -15.79 15.47
CA GLY A 122 23.48 -17.20 15.80
C GLY A 122 22.21 -18.04 15.67
N GLN A 123 21.13 -17.50 15.13
CA GLN A 123 19.85 -18.17 14.92
C GLN A 123 19.45 -18.14 13.44
N ASN A 124 18.65 -19.12 12.98
CA ASN A 124 18.18 -19.19 11.60
C ASN A 124 16.71 -18.76 11.55
N GLU A 125 16.48 -17.46 11.59
CA GLU A 125 15.14 -16.86 11.49
C GLU A 125 14.67 -16.77 10.04
N CYS A 126 15.58 -16.76 9.06
CA CYS A 126 15.20 -16.81 7.65
C CYS A 126 14.58 -18.16 7.26
N GLY A 127 14.93 -19.25 7.94
CA GLY A 127 14.58 -20.63 7.59
C GLY A 127 15.45 -21.23 6.48
N ASP A 128 16.06 -20.39 5.65
CA ASP A 128 17.06 -20.76 4.63
C ASP A 128 18.51 -20.45 5.08
N ALA A 129 18.70 -19.95 6.30
CA ALA A 129 19.96 -19.54 6.91
C ALA A 129 20.69 -18.41 6.16
N THR A 130 19.99 -17.58 5.39
CA THR A 130 20.63 -16.46 4.67
C THR A 130 21.09 -15.34 5.61
N ASP A 131 20.42 -15.17 6.74
CA ASP A 131 20.74 -14.25 7.84
C ASP A 131 22.08 -14.55 8.53
N GLU A 132 22.49 -15.81 8.55
CA GLU A 132 23.72 -16.27 9.21
C GLU A 132 24.91 -16.47 8.25
N ARG A 133 24.76 -16.07 6.98
CA ARG A 133 25.81 -16.20 5.97
C ARG A 133 26.68 -14.95 5.89
N GLY A 134 28.00 -15.17 5.76
CA GLY A 134 28.97 -14.10 5.51
C GLY A 134 29.22 -13.19 6.72
N CYS A 135 28.92 -13.68 7.93
CA CYS A 135 29.25 -13.01 9.17
C CYS A 135 30.77 -13.03 9.37
N SER A 136 31.37 -11.87 9.61
CA SER A 136 32.72 -11.85 10.15
C SER A 136 32.65 -12.47 11.54
N PRO A 137 33.53 -13.44 11.87
CA PRO A 137 33.63 -13.87 13.26
C PRO A 137 33.93 -12.62 14.09
N PRO A 138 33.34 -12.47 15.29
CA PRO A 138 33.78 -11.43 16.20
C PRO A 138 35.30 -11.54 16.35
N PRO A 139 36.04 -10.41 16.44
CA PRO A 139 37.46 -10.46 16.71
C PRO A 139 37.63 -11.30 17.97
N THR A 140 38.35 -12.40 17.80
CA THR A 140 38.59 -13.47 18.77
C THR A 140 38.55 -13.01 20.22
N GLU A 141 37.43 -13.25 20.92
CA GLU A 141 37.55 -13.64 22.32
C GLU A 141 38.03 -15.08 22.33
N SER A 142 39.35 -15.21 22.26
CA SER A 142 40.04 -16.34 22.87
C SER A 142 39.66 -16.36 24.35
N ARG A 143 38.63 -17.14 24.71
CA ARG A 143 38.39 -17.45 26.11
C ARG A 143 39.36 -18.57 26.50
N PRO A 144 40.32 -18.34 27.40
CA PRO A 144 41.09 -19.42 27.97
C PRO A 144 40.17 -20.22 28.92
N GLY A 145 40.16 -21.55 28.74
CA GLY A 145 39.40 -22.50 29.55
C GLY A 145 39.32 -23.84 28.86
#